data_AF-A0A162RAU2-F1
#
_entry.id   AF-A0A162RAU2-F1
#
_cell.length_a   1.000
_cell.length_b   1.000
_cell.length_c   1.000
_cell.angle_alpha   90.00
_cell.angle_beta   90.00
_cell.angle_gamma   90.00
#
_symmetry.space_group_name_H-M   'P 1'
#
loop_
_entity.id
_entity.type
_entity.pdbx_description
1 polymer ?
#
loop_
_entity_poly.entity_id
_entity_poly.type
_entity_poly.pdbx_seq_one_letter_code
_entity_poly.pdbx_strand_id
1 'polypeptide(L)' 'MALKYFLDLKVNGFEVRMKMDTGCHNSIINKRIWQQMGEPELTHSSRLRKSALGS' A
#
# COMPACT_ATOMS: atom_id res chain seq x y z
N MET A 1 -0.85 -19.58 15.69
CA MET A 1 -0.11 -18.88 14.61
C MET A 1 -1.13 -18.16 13.75
N ALA A 2 -1.04 -16.84 13.58
CA ALA A 2 -1.89 -16.13 12.62
C ALA A 2 -1.39 -16.41 11.19
N LEU A 3 -2.31 -16.74 10.28
CA LEU A 3 -2.01 -16.89 8.85
C LEU A 3 -1.54 -15.55 8.29
N LYS A 4 -0.43 -15.56 7.55
CA LYS A 4 0.07 -14.39 6.83
C LYS A 4 -0.41 -14.48 5.39
N TYR A 5 -1.22 -13.51 4.96
CA TYR A 5 -1.68 -13.40 3.59
C TYR A 5 -0.78 -12.45 2.81
N PHE A 6 -0.44 -12.83 1.59
CA PHE A 6 0.37 -12.02 0.69
C PHE A 6 -0.32 -11.89 -0.67
N LEU A 7 -0.20 -10.73 -1.28
CA LEU A 7 -0.70 -10.42 -2.61
C LEU A 7 0.46 -9.99 -3.50
N ASP A 8 0.56 -10.59 -4.67
CA ASP A 8 1.48 -10.14 -5.72
C ASP A 8 0.75 -9.07 -6.55
N LEU A 9 1.32 -7.86 -6.61
CA LEU A 9 0.71 -6.66 -7.17
C LEU A 9 1.70 -5.96 -8.12
N LYS A 10 1.19 -5.09 -8.98
CA LYS A 10 1.99 -4.12 -9.73
C LYS A 10 1.68 -2.71 -9.26
N VAL A 11 2.67 -2.01 -8.70
CA VAL A 11 2.57 -0.60 -8.29
C VAL A 11 3.45 0.21 -9.23
N ASN A 12 2.85 1.13 -9.99
CA ASN A 12 3.55 1.91 -11.03
C ASN A 12 4.35 1.03 -12.02
N GLY A 13 3.85 -0.18 -12.33
CA GLY A 13 4.53 -1.14 -13.20
C GLY A 13 5.58 -2.03 -12.51
N PHE A 14 5.93 -1.77 -11.24
CA PHE A 14 6.87 -2.58 -10.47
C PHE A 14 6.15 -3.70 -9.72
N GLU A 15 6.65 -4.92 -9.86
CA GLU A 15 6.13 -6.09 -9.14
C GLU A 15 6.50 -6.01 -7.66
N VAL A 16 5.50 -6.10 -6.79
CA VAL A 16 5.66 -6.07 -5.34
C VAL A 16 4.81 -7.13 -4.67
N ARG A 17 5.38 -7.78 -3.65
CA ARG A 17 4.67 -8.70 -2.77
C ARG A 17 4.25 -7.96 -1.50
N MET A 18 2.96 -7.69 -1.35
CA MET A 18 2.39 -6.98 -0.21
C MET A 18 1.87 -7.95 0.85
N LYS A 19 2.19 -7.70 2.12
CA LYS A 19 1.55 -8.38 3.26
C LYS A 19 0.16 -7.75 3.48
N MET A 20 -0.88 -8.57 3.53
CA MET A 20 -2.22 -8.12 3.92
C MET A 20 -2.34 -8.16 5.45
N ASP A 21 -2.56 -7.00 6.05
CA ASP A 21 -2.62 -6.80 7.50
C ASP A 21 -3.85 -5.97 7.86
N THR A 22 -4.95 -6.64 8.22
CA THR A 22 -6.22 -6.00 8.55
C THR A 22 -6.18 -5.18 9.84
N GLY A 23 -5.13 -5.36 10.67
CA GLY A 23 -4.91 -4.53 11.86
C GLY A 23 -4.20 -3.21 11.56
N CYS A 24 -3.77 -2.98 10.31
CA CYS A 24 -3.07 -1.76 9.91
C CYS A 24 -4.03 -0.74 9.29
N HIS A 25 -4.05 0.47 9.83
CA HIS A 25 -4.90 1.55 9.33
C HIS A 25 -4.37 2.21 8.06
N ASN A 26 -3.06 2.13 7.82
CA ASN A 26 -2.39 2.78 6.70
C ASN A 26 -1.59 1.75 5.90
N SER A 27 -1.57 1.87 4.58
CA SER A 27 -0.63 1.10 3.75
C SER A 27 0.78 1.66 3.91
N ILE A 28 1.77 0.78 4.07
CA ILE A 28 3.17 1.15 4.30
C ILE A 28 4.03 0.46 3.25
N ILE A 29 4.92 1.24 2.62
CA ILE A 29 5.98 0.74 1.74
C ILE A 29 7.32 0.90 2.46
N ASN A 30 8.20 -0.09 2.35
CA ASN A 30 9.54 0.04 2.92
C ASN A 30 10.42 0.94 2.03
N LYS A 31 11.39 1.62 2.65
CA LYS A 31 12.27 2.56 1.95
C LYS A 31 13.06 1.91 0.80
N ARG A 32 13.45 0.64 0.94
CA ARG A 32 14.22 -0.09 -0.08
C ARG A 32 13.41 -0.28 -1.36
N ILE A 33 12.17 -0.75 -1.26
CA ILE A 33 11.28 -0.93 -2.41
C ILE A 33 10.93 0.43 -3.02
N TRP A 34 10.67 1.44 -2.18
CA TRP A 34 10.45 2.82 -2.64
C TRP A 34 11.61 3.35 -3.50
N GLN A 35 12.84 3.13 -3.05
CA GLN A 35 14.07 3.47 -3.78
C GLN A 35 14.22 2.69 -5.09
N GLN A 36 13.89 1.39 -5.09
CA GLN A 36 13.91 0.58 -6.30
C GLN A 36 12.90 1.04 -7.34
N MET A 37 11.82 1.70 -6.92
CA MET A 37 10.83 2.32 -7.80
C MET A 37 11.29 3.68 -8.36
N GLY A 38 12.46 4.18 -7.96
CA GLY A 38 12.98 5.49 -8.37
C GLY A 38 12.40 6.65 -7.56
N GLU A 39 11.86 6.38 -6.36
CA GLU A 39 11.26 7.38 -5.47
C GLU A 39 10.26 8.31 -6.21
N PRO A 40 9.24 7.76 -6.90
CA PRO A 40 8.40 8.54 -7.80
C PRO A 40 7.70 9.70 -7.09
N GLU A 41 7.46 10.79 -7.80
CA GLU A 41 6.75 11.93 -7.23
C GLU A 41 5.33 11.51 -6.79
N LEU A 42 4.99 11.78 -5.53
CA LEU A 42 3.67 11.48 -4.99
C LEU A 42 2.73 12.65 -5.29
N THR A 43 1.59 12.36 -5.92
CA THR A 43 0.55 13.37 -6.09
C THR A 43 -0.05 13.75 -4.73
N HIS A 44 -0.22 15.04 -4.47
CA HIS A 44 -1.00 15.50 -3.32
C HIS A 44 -2.44 14.99 -3.43
N SER A 45 -2.83 14.10 -2.53
CA SER A 45 -4.22 13.65 -2.44
C SER A 45 -5.08 14.73 -1.78
N SER A 46 -5.90 15.44 -2.56
CA SER A 46 -6.96 16.32 -2.07
C SER A 46 -8.19 15.56 -1.54
N ARG A 47 -8.19 14.22 -1.60
CA ARG A 47 -9.28 13.40 -1.05
C ARG A 47 -9.29 13.49 0.47
N LEU A 48 -10.20 14.32 1.00
CA LEU A 48 -10.74 14.18 2.34
C LEU A 48 -11.14 12.70 2.55
N ARG A 49 -10.68 12.09 3.65
CA ARG A 49 -11.10 10.75 4.06
C ARG A 49 -12.61 10.76 4.26
N LYS A 50 -13.39 10.36 3.25
CA LYS A 50 -14.79 9.99 3.46
C LYS A 50 -14.76 8.61 4.09
N SER A 51 -15.11 8.54 5.37
CA SER A 51 -15.42 7.27 6.01
C SER A 51 -16.49 6.58 5.17
N ALA A 52 -16.28 5.31 4.84
CA ALA A 52 -17.36 4.49 4.30
C ALA A 52 -18.37 4.30 5.45
N LEU A 53 -19.45 5.09 5.47
CA LEU A 53 -20.69 4.60 6.06
C LEU A 53 -21.17 3.51 5.11
N GLY A 54 -21.01 2.25 5.52
CA GLY A 54 -21.68 1.14 4.86
C GLY A 54 -23.18 1.39 4.91
N SER A 55 -23.81 1.43 3.73
CA SER A 55 -25.25 1.29 3.55
C SER A 55 -25.65 -0.18 3.64
#